data_AF-A0A7J9J983-F1
#
_entry.id   AF-A0A7J9J983-F1
#
_cell.length_a   1.000
_cell.length_b   1.000
_cell.length_c   1.000
_cell.angle_alpha   90.00
_cell.angle_beta   90.00
_cell.angle_gamma   90.00
#
_symmetry.space_group_name_H-M   'P 1'
#
loop_
_entity.id
_entity.type
_entity.pdbx_description
1 polymer ?
#
loop_
_entity_poly.entity_id
_entity_poly.type
_entity_poly.pdbx_seq_one_letter_code
_entity_poly.pdbx_strand_id
1 'polypeptide(L)'
;MAILEESVVDSKISPPNSYGAVVLGGTFDRLHDGHRLFLRSSTELARSRIVVGVCDGPMLTNKRYSDLIEPVEERMHNVECYIKSIKPELVVHVGPITDPYGPSIVDENLDAIVVSKETIPGGISVNRKRADRGLSQLKVRIS
;
A
#
# COMPACT_ATOMS: atom_id res chain seq x y z
N MET A 1 27.23 12.48 -8.01
CA MET A 1 26.00 12.19 -8.76
C MET A 1 24.93 11.68 -7.78
N ALA A 2 24.53 12.54 -6.83
CA ALA A 2 23.72 12.16 -5.66
C ALA A 2 22.50 13.08 -5.46
N ILE A 3 22.07 13.78 -6.51
CA ILE A 3 21.08 14.87 -6.42
C ILE A 3 19.70 14.44 -6.99
N LEU A 4 19.57 13.21 -7.51
CA LEU A 4 18.33 12.73 -8.15
C LEU A 4 17.42 11.89 -7.26
N GLU A 5 17.86 11.44 -6.07
CA GLU A 5 17.04 10.58 -5.20
C GLU A 5 16.22 11.34 -4.15
N GLU A 6 16.59 12.57 -3.80
CA GLU A 6 15.87 13.37 -2.78
C GLU A 6 14.59 14.03 -3.31
N SER A 7 14.38 14.15 -4.63
CA SER A 7 13.23 14.88 -5.19
C SER A 7 11.94 14.06 -5.32
N VAL A 8 11.94 12.78 -4.96
CA VAL A 8 10.80 11.86 -5.17
C VAL A 8 9.90 11.78 -3.93
N VAL A 9 10.39 12.25 -2.78
CA VAL A 9 9.73 12.09 -1.49
C VAL A 9 9.21 13.45 -1.01
N ASP A 10 7.95 13.74 -1.29
CA ASP A 10 7.30 14.95 -0.78
C ASP A 10 6.85 14.71 0.67
N SER A 11 7.66 15.23 1.60
CA SER A 11 7.51 15.16 3.05
C SER A 11 6.41 16.09 3.62
N LYS A 12 5.69 16.81 2.77
CA LYS A 12 4.52 17.60 3.18
C LYS A 12 3.31 16.71 3.43
N ILE A 13 2.64 16.95 4.56
CA ILE A 13 1.35 16.35 4.89
C ILE A 13 0.37 16.73 3.78
N SER A 14 -0.06 15.74 2.99
CA SER A 14 -1.07 15.95 1.96
C SER A 14 -2.44 16.06 2.64
N PRO A 15 -3.32 16.96 2.19
CA PRO A 15 -4.68 17.04 2.74
C PRO A 15 -5.46 15.75 2.46
N PRO A 16 -6.52 15.46 3.23
CA PRO A 16 -7.41 14.34 2.92
C PRO A 16 -7.95 14.40 1.49
N ASN A 17 -8.24 13.25 0.89
CA ASN A 17 -8.77 13.10 -0.47
C ASN A 17 -7.86 13.67 -1.57
N SER A 18 -6.54 13.71 -1.34
CA SER A 18 -5.55 14.24 -2.31
C SER A 18 -5.46 13.40 -3.60
N TYR A 19 -5.70 12.09 -3.53
CA TYR A 19 -5.51 11.16 -4.64
C TYR A 19 -6.83 10.48 -4.99
N GLY A 20 -7.15 10.31 -6.28
CA GLY A 20 -8.31 9.54 -6.71
C GLY A 20 -8.24 8.09 -6.25
N ALA A 21 -7.10 7.44 -6.52
CA ALA A 21 -6.83 6.06 -6.15
C ALA A 21 -5.46 5.88 -5.49
N VAL A 22 -5.45 5.17 -4.36
CA VAL A 22 -4.25 4.90 -3.54
C VAL A 22 -3.98 3.41 -3.46
N VAL A 23 -2.72 2.99 -3.53
CA VAL A 23 -2.28 1.60 -3.28
C VAL A 23 -1.33 1.52 -2.10
N LEU A 24 -1.42 0.43 -1.34
CA LEU A 24 -0.48 0.08 -0.27
C LEU A 24 -0.38 -1.43 -0.12
N GLY A 25 0.67 -1.89 0.54
CA GLY A 25 0.90 -3.32 0.80
C GLY A 25 1.42 -3.57 2.21
N GLY A 26 1.10 -4.74 2.75
CA GLY A 26 1.55 -5.16 4.07
C GLY A 26 1.08 -6.55 4.44
N THR A 27 1.65 -7.12 5.51
CA THR A 27 1.19 -8.41 6.03
C THR A 27 -0.12 -8.25 6.79
N PHE A 28 -0.29 -7.17 7.56
CA PHE A 28 -1.50 -6.87 8.33
C PHE A 28 -1.97 -8.01 9.25
N ASP A 29 -1.02 -8.77 9.83
CA ASP A 29 -1.31 -9.75 10.87
C ASP A 29 -1.84 -9.04 12.13
N ARG A 30 -2.96 -9.53 12.69
CA ARG A 30 -3.55 -9.07 13.95
C ARG A 30 -3.53 -7.55 14.11
N LEU A 31 -4.21 -6.83 13.20
CA LEU A 31 -4.26 -5.36 13.07
C LEU A 31 -4.01 -4.57 14.38
N HIS A 32 -2.74 -4.38 14.73
CA HIS A 32 -2.32 -3.60 15.88
C HIS A 32 -2.24 -2.10 15.53
N ASP A 33 -1.93 -1.25 16.50
CA ASP A 33 -2.02 0.21 16.34
C ASP A 33 -1.18 0.75 15.18
N GLY A 34 0.03 0.22 14.97
CA GLY A 34 0.85 0.56 13.79
C GLY A 34 0.15 0.29 12.45
N HIS A 35 -0.49 -0.88 12.29
CA HIS A 35 -1.26 -1.18 11.07
C HIS A 35 -2.46 -0.24 10.93
N ARG A 36 -3.18 0.02 12.03
CA ARG A 36 -4.34 0.90 12.04
C ARG A 36 -3.98 2.32 11.63
N LEU A 37 -2.88 2.87 12.17
CA LEU A 37 -2.38 4.19 11.81
C LEU A 37 -2.04 4.27 10.32
N PHE A 38 -1.31 3.27 9.80
CA PHE A 38 -0.91 3.22 8.39
C PHE A 38 -2.11 3.11 7.43
N LEU A 39 -3.06 2.22 7.74
CA LEU A 39 -4.30 2.06 6.98
C LEU A 39 -5.17 3.32 7.04
N ARG A 40 -5.28 3.96 8.21
CA ARG A 40 -6.07 5.18 8.39
C ARG A 40 -5.51 6.33 7.57
N SER A 41 -4.22 6.61 7.68
CA SER A 41 -3.54 7.64 6.92
C SER A 41 -3.71 7.42 5.41
N SER A 42 -3.54 6.17 4.95
CA SER A 42 -3.76 5.81 3.54
C SER A 42 -5.21 6.00 3.08
N THR A 43 -6.16 5.68 3.95
CA THR A 43 -7.60 5.86 3.72
C THR A 43 -7.96 7.34 3.61
N GLU A 44 -7.41 8.19 4.48
CA GLU A 44 -7.64 9.64 4.46
C GLU A 44 -7.09 10.28 3.18
N LEU A 45 -5.99 9.77 2.62
CA LEU A 45 -5.44 10.25 1.35
C LEU A 45 -6.28 9.87 0.11
N ALA A 46 -7.00 8.75 0.19
CA ALA A 46 -7.78 8.21 -0.93
C ALA A 46 -9.14 8.88 -1.06
N ARG A 47 -9.41 9.51 -2.21
CA ARG A 47 -10.67 10.17 -2.53
C ARG A 47 -11.75 9.16 -2.88
N SER A 48 -11.45 8.24 -3.80
CA SER A 48 -12.47 7.37 -4.42
C SER A 48 -12.18 5.88 -4.27
N ARG A 49 -10.90 5.48 -4.33
CA ARG A 49 -10.51 4.06 -4.33
C ARG A 49 -9.25 3.80 -3.52
N ILE A 50 -9.22 2.70 -2.80
CA ILE A 50 -8.02 2.18 -2.14
C ILE A 50 -7.81 0.71 -2.52
N VAL A 51 -6.56 0.38 -2.86
CA VAL A 51 -6.14 -0.98 -3.22
C VAL A 51 -5.12 -1.45 -2.17
N VAL A 52 -5.40 -2.55 -1.50
CA VAL A 52 -4.54 -3.10 -0.45
C VAL A 52 -4.06 -4.48 -0.84
N GLY A 53 -2.74 -4.60 -1.01
CA GLY A 53 -2.07 -5.90 -1.17
C GLY A 53 -1.75 -6.52 0.19
N VAL A 54 -2.33 -7.67 0.47
CA VAL A 54 -2.11 -8.41 1.72
C VAL A 54 -1.11 -9.53 1.45
N CYS A 55 0.09 -9.47 2.06
CA CYS A 55 1.16 -10.43 1.78
C CYS A 55 0.73 -11.87 2.07
N ASP A 56 1.07 -12.79 1.17
CA ASP A 56 0.80 -14.21 1.30
C ASP A 56 1.89 -15.07 0.66
N GLY A 57 1.90 -16.37 0.98
CA GLY A 57 2.80 -17.36 0.39
C GLY A 57 4.28 -16.95 0.46
N PRO A 58 5.01 -16.86 -0.67
CA PRO A 58 6.44 -16.51 -0.69
C PRO A 58 6.80 -15.19 0.01
N MET A 59 5.86 -14.24 0.09
CA MET A 59 6.08 -12.96 0.75
C MET A 59 6.18 -13.09 2.28
N LEU A 60 5.81 -14.24 2.86
CA LEU A 60 5.86 -14.51 4.30
C LEU A 60 7.07 -15.36 4.71
N THR A 61 7.80 -15.97 3.77
CA THR A 61 8.85 -16.97 4.06
C THR A 61 9.97 -16.44 4.97
N ASN A 62 10.27 -15.14 4.91
CA ASN A 62 11.30 -14.52 5.74
C ASN A 62 10.75 -13.87 7.03
N LYS A 63 9.46 -14.01 7.31
CA LYS A 63 8.84 -13.47 8.52
C LYS A 63 9.07 -14.43 9.68
N ARG A 64 9.53 -13.88 10.79
CA ARG A 64 9.63 -14.62 12.05
C ARG A 64 8.22 -15.09 12.45
N TYR A 65 8.07 -16.39 12.72
CA TYR A 65 6.79 -17.02 13.06
C TYR A 65 5.73 -16.94 11.94
N SER A 66 6.14 -17.11 10.68
CA SER A 66 5.23 -17.16 9.53
C SER A 66 4.06 -18.13 9.72
N ASP A 67 4.29 -19.26 10.40
CA ASP A 67 3.29 -20.30 10.66
C ASP A 67 2.21 -19.87 11.67
N LEU A 68 2.42 -18.76 12.40
CA LEU A 68 1.48 -18.20 13.37
C LEU A 68 0.68 -17.01 12.81
N ILE A 69 0.96 -16.61 11.57
CA ILE A 69 0.24 -15.52 10.89
C ILE A 69 -1.18 -15.99 10.59
N GLU A 70 -2.16 -15.10 10.79
CA GLU A 70 -3.56 -15.38 10.48
C GLU A 70 -3.75 -15.74 8.99
N PRO A 71 -4.74 -16.60 8.66
CA PRO A 71 -5.09 -16.88 7.26
C PRO A 71 -5.29 -15.60 6.45
N VAL A 72 -4.89 -15.63 5.17
CA VAL A 72 -4.91 -14.42 4.33
C VAL A 72 -6.33 -13.86 4.20
N GLU A 73 -7.33 -14.72 4.15
CA GLU A 73 -8.75 -14.36 4.08
C GLU A 73 -9.20 -13.57 5.31
N GLU A 74 -8.76 -13.96 6.51
CA GLU A 74 -9.08 -13.27 7.76
C GLU A 74 -8.40 -11.90 7.82
N ARG A 75 -7.13 -11.83 7.43
CA ARG A 75 -6.39 -10.56 7.37
C ARG A 75 -7.01 -9.60 6.35
N MET A 76 -7.39 -10.11 5.18
CA MET A 76 -8.07 -9.31 4.15
C MET A 76 -9.41 -8.77 4.64
N HIS A 77 -10.22 -9.62 5.27
CA HIS A 77 -11.51 -9.22 5.85
C HIS A 77 -11.33 -8.14 6.93
N ASN A 78 -10.36 -8.32 7.83
CA ASN A 78 -10.07 -7.35 8.88
C ASN A 78 -9.62 -5.99 8.32
N VAL A 79 -8.79 -5.99 7.28
CA VAL A 79 -8.36 -4.77 6.58
C VAL A 79 -9.56 -4.06 5.94
N GLU A 80 -10.41 -4.78 5.21
CA GLU A 80 -11.58 -4.22 4.55
C GLU A 80 -12.55 -3.60 5.56
N CYS A 81 -12.90 -4.37 6.62
CA CYS A 81 -13.76 -3.89 7.70
C CYS A 81 -13.21 -2.64 8.38
N TYR A 82 -11.89 -2.59 8.65
CA TYR A 82 -11.26 -1.42 9.25
C TYR A 82 -11.33 -0.19 8.35
N ILE A 83 -10.98 -0.31 7.07
CA ILE A 83 -11.07 0.81 6.11
C ILE A 83 -12.51 1.30 5.99
N LYS A 84 -13.48 0.38 5.86
CA LYS A 84 -14.90 0.71 5.76
C LYS A 84 -15.46 1.36 7.03
N SER A 85 -14.89 1.06 8.20
CA SER A 85 -15.26 1.74 9.45
C SER A 85 -14.82 3.21 9.49
N ILE A 86 -13.78 3.58 8.73
CA ILE A 86 -13.26 4.95 8.64
C ILE A 86 -13.99 5.72 7.53
N LYS A 87 -14.15 5.10 6.36
CA LYS A 87 -14.69 5.73 5.17
C LYS A 87 -15.63 4.77 4.40
N PRO A 88 -16.90 4.65 4.82
CA PRO A 88 -17.83 3.65 4.31
C PRO A 88 -18.05 3.69 2.78
N GLU A 89 -18.00 4.89 2.20
CA GLU A 89 -18.22 5.16 0.78
C GLU A 89 -17.01 4.87 -0.11
N LEU A 90 -15.82 4.66 0.48
CA LEU A 90 -14.60 4.42 -0.28
C LEU A 90 -14.68 3.08 -1.01
N VAL A 91 -14.32 3.02 -2.30
CA VAL A 91 -14.19 1.74 -3.01
C VAL A 91 -12.94 1.03 -2.49
N VAL A 92 -13.12 -0.13 -1.88
CA VAL A 92 -12.02 -0.91 -1.31
C VAL A 92 -11.79 -2.15 -2.15
N HIS A 93 -10.54 -2.35 -2.59
CA HIS A 93 -10.10 -3.61 -3.16
C HIS A 93 -8.98 -4.17 -2.30
N VAL A 94 -9.26 -5.28 -1.63
CA VAL A 94 -8.24 -6.02 -0.88
C VAL A 94 -7.97 -7.33 -1.62
N GLY A 95 -6.71 -7.69 -1.77
CA GLY A 95 -6.33 -8.93 -2.43
C GLY A 95 -5.00 -9.48 -1.91
N PRO A 96 -4.79 -10.80 -2.01
CA PRO A 96 -3.52 -11.41 -1.64
C PRO A 96 -2.43 -10.98 -2.63
N ILE A 97 -1.20 -10.80 -2.16
CA ILE A 97 -0.01 -10.60 -3.00
C ILE A 97 1.06 -11.62 -2.64
N THR A 98 1.56 -12.33 -3.67
CA THR A 98 2.62 -13.33 -3.55
C THR A 98 3.95 -12.85 -4.11
N ASP A 99 4.00 -11.59 -4.55
CA ASP A 99 5.19 -10.88 -5.02
C ASP A 99 5.20 -9.41 -4.52
N PRO A 100 6.34 -8.71 -4.59
CA PRO A 100 6.48 -7.34 -4.05
C PRO A 100 5.70 -6.25 -4.80
N TYR A 101 5.13 -6.54 -5.96
CA TYR A 101 4.48 -5.57 -6.83
C TYR A 101 2.96 -5.69 -6.80
N GLY A 102 2.43 -6.92 -6.86
CA GLY A 102 1.00 -7.18 -6.90
C GLY A 102 0.28 -6.38 -8.01
N PRO A 103 -0.93 -5.83 -7.75
CA PRO A 103 -1.69 -5.12 -8.79
C PRO A 103 -1.06 -3.77 -9.18
N SER A 104 -0.08 -3.27 -8.43
CA SER A 104 0.48 -1.92 -8.62
C SER A 104 1.27 -1.75 -9.93
N ILE A 105 1.63 -2.83 -10.61
CA ILE A 105 2.34 -2.79 -11.91
C ILE A 105 1.43 -3.15 -13.09
N VAL A 106 0.12 -3.26 -12.86
CA VAL A 106 -0.90 -3.59 -13.86
C VAL A 106 -2.04 -2.56 -13.85
N ASP A 107 -2.45 -2.09 -12.68
CA ASP A 107 -3.53 -1.12 -12.56
C ASP A 107 -3.08 0.28 -13.00
N GLU A 108 -3.62 0.74 -14.12
CA GLU A 108 -3.32 2.04 -14.73
C GLU A 108 -3.94 3.21 -13.95
N ASN A 109 -5.03 2.95 -13.22
CA ASN A 109 -5.86 3.95 -12.55
C ASN A 109 -5.41 4.21 -11.11
N LEU A 110 -4.11 4.12 -10.84
CA LEU A 110 -3.52 4.40 -9.53
C LEU A 110 -2.76 5.73 -9.57
N ASP A 111 -2.96 6.55 -8.53
CA ASP A 111 -2.33 7.89 -8.45
C ASP A 111 -1.14 7.92 -7.47
N ALA A 112 -1.26 7.19 -6.36
CA ALA A 112 -0.27 7.21 -5.29
C ALA A 112 -0.03 5.83 -4.68
N ILE A 113 1.20 5.60 -4.22
CA ILE A 113 1.59 4.46 -3.39
C ILE A 113 1.96 4.97 -2.01
N VAL A 114 1.32 4.45 -0.96
CA VAL A 114 1.65 4.77 0.42
C VAL A 114 2.61 3.72 0.95
N VAL A 115 3.70 4.18 1.52
CA VAL A 115 4.78 3.37 2.10
C VAL A 115 5.07 3.85 3.51
N SER A 116 5.53 2.95 4.36
CA SER A 116 6.20 3.33 5.60
C SER A 116 7.65 3.73 5.29
N LYS A 117 8.37 4.25 6.29
CA LYS A 117 9.81 4.56 6.14
C LYS A 117 10.62 3.33 5.72
N GLU A 118 10.27 2.15 6.22
CA GLU A 118 10.94 0.89 5.90
C GLU A 118 10.67 0.42 4.46
N THR A 119 9.54 0.81 3.86
CA THR A 119 9.09 0.31 2.56
C THR A 119 9.26 1.30 1.40
N ILE A 120 9.95 2.43 1.63
CA ILE A 120 10.35 3.38 0.57
C ILE A 120 11.07 2.70 -0.60
N PRO A 121 12.06 1.80 -0.40
CA PRO A 121 12.72 1.12 -1.52
C PRO A 121 11.74 0.29 -2.35
N GLY A 122 10.71 -0.29 -1.73
CA GLY A 122 9.64 -1.01 -2.41
C GLY A 122 8.81 -0.11 -3.32
N GLY A 123 8.40 1.07 -2.82
CA GLY A 123 7.68 2.06 -3.63
C GLY A 123 8.48 2.57 -4.83
N ILE A 124 9.79 2.79 -4.66
CA ILE A 124 10.69 3.15 -5.75
C ILE A 124 10.79 2.01 -6.77
N SER A 125 10.92 0.77 -6.30
CA SER A 125 10.96 -0.43 -7.15
C SER A 125 9.68 -0.58 -8.00
N VAL A 126 8.51 -0.35 -7.40
CA VAL A 126 7.22 -0.32 -8.11
C VAL A 126 7.24 0.70 -9.25
N ASN A 127 7.70 1.93 -8.99
CA ASN A 127 7.76 2.97 -10.02
C ASN A 127 8.74 2.64 -11.16
N ARG A 128 9.88 2.01 -10.87
CA ARG A 128 10.78 1.49 -11.92
C ARG A 128 10.05 0.45 -12.78
N LYS A 129 9.37 -0.51 -12.16
CA LYS A 129 8.64 -1.56 -12.88
C LYS A 129 7.43 -1.05 -13.67
N ARG A 130 6.76 -0.01 -13.16
CA ARG A 130 5.70 0.71 -13.89
C ARG A 130 6.27 1.40 -15.13
N ALA A 131 7.41 2.08 -15.01
CA ALA A 131 8.07 2.73 -16.15
C ALA A 131 8.49 1.71 -17.23
N ASP A 132 9.04 0.55 -16.83
CA ASP A 132 9.38 -0.54 -17.76
C ASP A 132 8.15 -1.07 -18.54
N ARG A 133 6.96 -0.91 -17.97
CA ARG A 133 5.68 -1.34 -18.56
C ARG A 133 4.91 -0.20 -19.24
N GLY A 134 5.49 1.00 -19.34
CA GLY A 134 4.84 2.17 -19.93
C GLY A 134 3.72 2.79 -19.07
N LEU A 135 3.65 2.46 -17.78
CA LEU A 135 2.67 3.01 -16.85
C LEU A 135 3.16 4.31 -16.20
N SER A 136 2.24 5.23 -15.93
CA SER A 136 2.50 6.45 -15.16
C SER A 136 3.04 6.12 -13.77
N GLN A 137 4.10 6.81 -13.34
CA GLN A 137 4.66 6.63 -12.00
C GLN A 137 3.71 7.16 -10.93
N LEU A 138 3.63 6.44 -9.82
CA LEU A 138 2.84 6.76 -8.65
C LEU A 138 3.53 7.82 -7.81
N LYS A 139 2.75 8.71 -7.20
CA LYS A 139 3.25 9.59 -6.13
C LYS A 139 3.55 8.74 -4.90
N VAL A 140 4.83 8.69 -4.49
CA VAL A 140 5.24 7.96 -3.28
C VAL A 140 4.93 8.83 -2.06
N ARG A 141 4.09 8.33 -1.15
CA ARG A 141 3.73 9.01 0.09
C ARG A 141 4.18 8.20 1.29
N ILE A 142 4.88 8.88 2.20
CA ILE A 142 5.31 8.28 3.47
C ILE A 142 4.23 8.53 4.51
N SER A 143 3.84 7.47 5.21
CA SER A 143 2.98 7.54 6.39
C SER A 143 3.63 6.92 7.62
#